data_AF-A0A8J1TYQ8-F1
#
_entry.id   AF-A0A8J1TYQ8-F1
#
_cell.length_a   1.000
_cell.length_b   1.000
_cell.length_c   1.000
_cell.angle_alpha   90.00
_cell.angle_beta   90.00
_cell.angle_gamma   90.00
#
_symmetry.space_group_name_H-M   'P 1'
#
loop_
_entity.id
_entity.type
_entity.pdbx_description
1 polymer ?
#
loop_
_entity_poly.entity_id
_entity_poly.type
_entity_poly.pdbx_seq_one_letter_code
_entity_poly.pdbx_strand_id
1 'polypeptide(L)'
;MTKSIIACYMALNAFFLVVRGKRIELGEYDWILHVLSVGTPSALAIVFLALSFYGPSGAWCFVDARDQARADAVNYALYAVVIVCFIVICLSYVAVWIRISRSAKALKSSTARNSRTNRSAKTMMLFTLAYFGEWITYLLYAIWSIFSTPHVVSVFLVVTLCNMGGVYYCMAYLVFKKRESKTDAQTIENASANIVHKSPSTQES
;
A
#
# COMPACT_ATOMS: atom_id res chain seq x y z
N MET A 1 -0.79 -6.83 10.71
CA MET A 1 -0.55 -5.49 11.29
C MET A 1 0.62 -4.74 10.63
N THR A 2 1.85 -5.28 10.59
CA THR A 2 3.01 -4.62 9.94
C THR A 2 2.71 -4.10 8.54
N LYS A 3 2.19 -4.95 7.65
CA LYS A 3 1.82 -4.57 6.28
C LYS A 3 0.80 -3.43 6.25
N SER A 4 -0.19 -3.45 7.14
CA SER A 4 -1.24 -2.44 7.25
C SER A 4 -0.67 -1.07 7.64
N ILE A 5 0.25 -1.03 8.61
CA ILE A 5 0.95 0.19 9.04
C ILE A 5 1.75 0.78 7.87
N ILE A 6 2.54 -0.06 7.19
CA ILE A 6 3.34 0.38 6.04
C ILE A 6 2.43 0.88 4.90
N ALA A 7 1.34 0.18 4.61
CA ALA A 7 0.38 0.59 3.58
C ALA A 7 -0.31 1.91 3.91
N CYS A 8 -0.72 2.12 5.16
CA CYS A 8 -1.25 3.41 5.64
C CYS A 8 -0.21 4.52 5.49
N TYR A 9 1.04 4.27 5.89
CA TYR A 9 2.12 5.24 5.74
C TYR A 9 2.36 5.61 4.27
N MET A 10 2.47 4.62 3.36
CA MET A 10 2.62 4.86 1.93
C MET A 10 1.46 5.68 1.35
N ALA A 11 0.22 5.36 1.73
CA ALA A 11 -0.98 6.05 1.26
C ALA A 11 -1.03 7.50 1.76
N LEU A 12 -0.74 7.73 3.04
CA LEU A 12 -0.68 9.07 3.63
C LEU A 12 0.47 9.89 3.03
N ASN A 13 1.66 9.30 2.86
CA ASN A 13 2.78 9.98 2.24
C ASN A 13 2.45 10.41 0.80
N ALA A 14 1.85 9.53 0.00
CA ALA A 14 1.36 9.87 -1.34
C ALA A 14 0.32 11.01 -1.30
N PHE A 15 -0.60 10.98 -0.32
CA PHE A 15 -1.59 12.03 -0.10
C PHE A 15 -0.94 13.39 0.21
N PHE A 16 -0.04 13.46 1.20
CA PHE A 16 0.64 14.70 1.56
C PHE A 16 1.49 15.23 0.41
N LEU A 17 2.17 14.33 -0.31
CA LEU A 17 3.03 14.68 -1.44
C LEU A 17 2.23 15.31 -2.59
N VAL A 18 1.08 14.74 -2.96
CA VAL A 18 0.32 15.17 -4.15
C VAL A 18 -0.76 16.20 -3.84
N VAL A 19 -1.48 16.02 -2.74
CA VAL A 19 -2.63 16.88 -2.39
C VAL A 19 -2.16 18.11 -1.63
N ARG A 20 -1.26 17.96 -0.66
CA ARG A 20 -0.73 19.06 0.15
C ARG A 20 0.56 19.66 -0.42
N GLY A 21 1.21 19.01 -1.38
CA GLY A 21 2.50 19.45 -1.93
C GLY A 21 3.64 19.38 -0.91
N LYS A 22 3.47 18.68 0.22
CA LYS A 22 4.46 18.56 1.29
C LYS A 22 5.12 17.19 1.22
N ARG A 23 6.46 17.17 1.25
CA ARG A 23 7.21 15.92 1.38
C ARG A 23 7.30 15.55 2.86
N ILE A 24 6.86 14.35 3.21
CA ILE A 24 7.18 13.77 4.51
C ILE A 24 8.56 13.15 4.34
N GLU A 25 9.59 13.92 4.67
CA GLU A 25 10.96 13.43 4.71
C GLU A 25 11.17 12.79 6.08
N LEU A 26 11.10 11.46 6.11
CA LEU A 26 11.40 10.74 7.34
C LEU A 26 12.88 10.89 7.72
N GLY A 27 13.80 11.05 6.77
CA GLY A 27 15.21 11.37 7.05
C GLY A 27 15.78 10.57 8.23
N GLU A 28 16.16 11.27 9.29
CA GLU A 28 16.69 10.70 10.54
C GLU A 28 15.65 9.94 11.40
N TYR A 29 14.35 10.07 11.12
CA TYR A 29 13.23 9.45 11.83
C TYR A 29 12.68 8.19 11.16
N ASP A 30 13.34 7.64 10.14
CA ASP A 30 12.87 6.41 9.48
C ASP A 30 12.86 5.19 10.42
N TRP A 31 13.68 5.23 11.49
CA TRP A 31 13.65 4.24 12.56
C TRP A 31 12.29 4.19 13.28
N ILE A 32 11.55 5.32 13.34
CA ILE A 32 10.21 5.35 13.96
C ILE A 32 9.26 4.45 13.18
N LEU A 33 9.32 4.46 11.85
CA LEU A 33 8.47 3.59 11.03
C LEU A 33 8.79 2.11 11.27
N HIS A 34 10.06 1.78 11.45
CA HIS A 34 10.49 0.41 11.76
C HIS A 34 10.04 -0.02 13.15
N VAL A 35 10.20 0.85 14.16
CA VAL A 35 9.72 0.60 15.52
C VAL A 35 8.20 0.49 15.56
N LEU A 36 7.46 1.31 14.82
CA LEU A 36 6.00 1.19 14.78
C LEU A 36 5.55 -0.08 14.06
N SER A 37 6.16 -0.41 12.92
CA SER A 37 5.73 -1.53 12.08
C SER A 37 6.12 -2.90 12.64
N VAL A 38 7.25 -2.99 13.35
CA VAL A 38 7.76 -4.23 13.98
C VAL A 38 7.48 -4.24 15.48
N GLY A 39 7.74 -3.13 16.17
CA GLY A 39 7.56 -3.04 17.62
C GLY A 39 6.10 -3.15 18.05
N THR A 40 5.15 -2.54 17.33
CA THR A 40 3.71 -2.67 17.66
C THR A 40 3.23 -4.12 17.65
N PRO A 41 3.42 -4.91 16.57
CA PRO A 41 3.00 -6.31 16.57
C PRO A 41 3.80 -7.17 17.56
N SER A 42 5.09 -6.90 17.78
CA SER A 42 5.88 -7.63 18.78
C SER A 42 5.37 -7.37 20.21
N ALA A 43 5.11 -6.10 20.56
CA ALA A 43 4.56 -5.73 21.86
C ALA A 43 3.17 -6.35 22.06
N LEU A 44 2.31 -6.30 21.03
CA LEU A 44 1.00 -6.93 21.07
C LEU A 44 1.10 -8.44 21.28
N ALA A 45 2.05 -9.10 20.61
CA ALA A 45 2.27 -10.53 20.77
C ALA A 45 2.74 -10.90 22.19
N ILE A 46 3.64 -10.10 22.78
CA ILE A 46 4.08 -10.29 24.18
C ILE A 46 2.92 -10.11 25.15
N VAL A 47 2.09 -9.08 24.95
CA VAL A 47 0.89 -8.86 25.78
C VAL A 47 -0.09 -10.03 25.65
N PHE A 48 -0.30 -10.53 24.43
CA PHE A 48 -1.20 -11.67 24.19
C PHE A 48 -0.68 -12.95 24.84
N LEU A 49 0.63 -13.15 24.83
CA LEU A 49 1.28 -14.26 25.52
C LEU A 49 1.15 -14.14 27.04
N ALA A 50 1.43 -12.97 27.59
CA ALA A 50 1.36 -12.71 29.03
C ALA A 50 -0.06 -12.87 29.60
N LEU A 51 -1.08 -12.55 28.81
CA LEU A 51 -2.49 -12.66 29.20
C LEU A 51 -3.13 -14.01 28.82
N SER A 52 -2.34 -14.96 28.30
CA SER A 52 -2.82 -16.26 27.83
C SER A 52 -4.00 -16.14 26.86
N PHE A 53 -3.90 -15.19 25.92
CA PHE A 53 -4.88 -15.01 24.85
C PHE A 53 -4.68 -15.99 23.70
N TYR A 54 -3.51 -16.61 23.58
CA TYR A 54 -3.27 -17.62 22.54
C TYR A 54 -3.94 -18.94 22.87
N GLY A 55 -4.63 -19.53 21.89
CA GLY A 55 -5.25 -20.84 22.01
C GLY A 55 -5.71 -21.41 20.67
N PRO A 56 -6.35 -22.59 20.70
CA PRO A 56 -6.81 -23.25 19.49
C PRO A 56 -7.97 -22.48 18.85
N SER A 57 -7.81 -22.10 17.59
CA SER A 57 -8.77 -21.38 16.77
C SER A 57 -9.02 -22.16 15.47
N GLY A 58 -9.71 -23.29 15.60
CA GLY A 58 -9.92 -24.23 14.51
C GLY A 58 -8.62 -24.92 14.09
N ALA A 59 -8.21 -24.75 12.83
CA ALA A 59 -6.97 -25.35 12.29
C ALA A 59 -5.69 -24.57 12.65
N TRP A 60 -5.80 -23.43 13.32
CA TRP A 60 -4.69 -22.53 13.62
C TRP A 60 -4.63 -22.19 15.11
N CYS A 61 -3.49 -21.70 15.58
CA CYS A 61 -3.37 -21.09 16.91
C CYS A 61 -3.42 -19.57 16.75
N PHE A 62 -4.43 -18.92 17.33
CA PHE A 62 -4.57 -17.47 17.25
C PHE A 62 -5.11 -16.87 18.54
N VAL A 63 -6.42 -16.74 18.68
CA VAL A 63 -7.07 -16.30 19.93
C VAL A 63 -7.79 -17.50 20.53
N ASP A 64 -7.64 -17.69 21.83
CA ASP A 64 -8.21 -18.82 22.57
C ASP A 64 -9.74 -18.75 22.54
N ALA A 65 -10.35 -19.62 21.74
CA ALA A 65 -11.80 -19.71 21.56
C ALA A 65 -12.50 -20.42 22.73
N ARG A 66 -11.79 -20.84 23.79
CA ARG A 66 -12.41 -21.45 24.98
C ARG A 66 -13.31 -20.47 25.74
N ASP A 67 -12.91 -19.20 25.79
CA ASP A 67 -13.75 -18.10 26.27
C ASP A 67 -14.22 -17.30 25.06
N GLN A 68 -15.37 -17.69 24.53
CA GLN A 68 -15.92 -17.15 23.29
C GLN A 68 -16.13 -15.63 23.35
N ALA A 69 -16.62 -15.11 24.49
CA ALA A 69 -16.87 -13.68 24.66
C ALA A 69 -15.57 -12.88 24.61
N ARG A 70 -14.52 -13.39 25.25
CA ARG A 70 -13.19 -12.79 25.25
C ARG A 70 -12.52 -12.88 23.88
N ALA A 71 -12.68 -14.01 23.20
CA ALA A 71 -12.14 -14.23 21.86
C ALA A 71 -12.78 -13.30 20.82
N ASP A 72 -14.10 -13.17 20.85
CA ASP A 72 -14.85 -12.30 19.95
C ASP A 72 -14.49 -10.83 20.19
N ALA A 73 -14.37 -10.39 21.45
CA ALA A 73 -13.95 -9.03 21.76
C ALA A 73 -12.57 -8.68 21.17
N VAL A 74 -11.59 -9.57 21.31
CA VAL A 74 -10.24 -9.38 20.75
C VAL A 74 -10.28 -9.39 19.22
N ASN A 75 -10.99 -10.34 18.61
CA ASN A 75 -11.10 -10.44 17.16
C ASN A 75 -11.79 -9.20 16.56
N TYR A 76 -12.88 -8.73 17.15
CA TYR A 76 -13.56 -7.51 16.71
C TYR A 76 -12.67 -6.27 16.85
N ALA A 77 -11.87 -6.16 17.93
CA ALA A 77 -10.91 -5.08 18.07
C ALA A 77 -9.85 -5.11 16.95
N LEU A 78 -9.33 -6.29 16.60
CA LEU A 78 -8.37 -6.45 15.50
C LEU A 78 -9.01 -6.13 14.13
N TYR A 79 -10.24 -6.58 13.89
CA TYR A 79 -10.98 -6.25 12.68
C TYR A 79 -11.21 -4.74 12.56
N ALA A 80 -11.62 -4.08 13.65
CA ALA A 80 -11.83 -2.64 13.67
C ALA A 80 -10.56 -1.87 13.26
N VAL A 81 -9.39 -2.26 13.77
CA VAL A 81 -8.10 -1.65 13.37
C VAL A 81 -7.84 -1.84 11.88
N VAL A 82 -8.03 -3.05 11.33
CA VAL A 82 -7.83 -3.32 9.90
C VAL A 82 -8.80 -2.51 9.04
N ILE A 83 -10.07 -2.42 9.44
CA ILE A 83 -11.12 -1.63 8.76
C ILE A 83 -10.73 -0.15 8.75
N VAL A 84 -10.32 0.42 9.88
CA VAL A 84 -9.90 1.83 9.98
C VAL A 84 -8.69 2.08 9.08
N CYS A 85 -7.67 1.21 9.11
CA CYS A 85 -6.53 1.30 8.21
C CYS A 85 -6.96 1.29 6.74
N PHE A 86 -7.88 0.39 6.38
CA PHE A 86 -8.40 0.28 5.02
C PHE A 86 -9.15 1.54 4.58
N ILE A 87 -9.97 2.13 5.44
CA ILE A 87 -10.68 3.39 5.18
C ILE A 87 -9.66 4.52 4.92
N VAL A 88 -8.65 4.67 5.79
CA VAL A 88 -7.61 5.70 5.62
C VAL A 88 -6.88 5.54 4.29
N ILE A 89 -6.55 4.30 3.92
CA ILE A 89 -5.90 3.99 2.65
C ILE A 89 -6.82 4.33 1.47
N CYS A 90 -8.10 3.95 1.52
CA CYS A 90 -9.10 4.24 0.48
C CYS A 90 -9.24 5.74 0.24
N LEU A 91 -9.46 6.51 1.32
CA LEU A 91 -9.65 7.95 1.23
C LEU A 91 -8.42 8.66 0.67
N SER A 92 -7.23 8.24 1.12
CA SER A 92 -5.96 8.75 0.61
C SER A 92 -5.78 8.44 -0.87
N TYR A 93 -6.06 7.19 -1.28
CA TYR A 93 -5.96 6.75 -2.66
C TYR A 93 -6.90 7.55 -3.58
N VAL A 94 -8.17 7.69 -3.20
CA VAL A 94 -9.17 8.45 -3.97
C VAL A 94 -8.77 9.92 -4.10
N ALA A 95 -8.31 10.54 -3.01
CA ALA A 95 -7.89 11.93 -3.04
C ALA A 95 -6.68 12.17 -3.96
N VAL A 96 -5.66 11.30 -3.89
CA VAL A 96 -4.50 11.35 -4.79
C VAL A 96 -4.93 11.13 -6.24
N TRP A 97 -5.79 10.14 -6.49
CA TRP A 97 -6.31 9.83 -7.82
C TRP A 97 -7.04 11.02 -8.45
N ILE A 98 -7.95 11.66 -7.70
CA ILE A 98 -8.70 12.83 -8.15
C ILE A 98 -7.73 13.97 -8.46
N ARG A 99 -6.75 14.24 -7.59
CA ARG A 99 -5.79 15.33 -7.79
C ARG A 99 -4.94 15.10 -9.04
N ILE A 100 -4.38 13.90 -9.22
CA ILE A 100 -3.60 13.55 -10.42
C ILE A 100 -4.46 13.65 -11.67
N SER A 101 -5.70 13.15 -11.62
CA SER A 101 -6.62 13.19 -12.78
C SER A 101 -7.00 14.61 -13.17
N ARG A 102 -7.24 15.49 -12.18
CA ARG A 102 -7.49 16.92 -12.42
C ARG A 102 -6.25 17.63 -12.96
N SER A 103 -5.07 17.35 -12.41
CA SER A 103 -3.81 17.90 -12.91
C SER A 103 -3.48 17.42 -14.33
N ALA A 104 -3.80 16.19 -14.69
CA ALA A 104 -3.63 15.66 -16.05
C ALA A 104 -4.56 16.36 -17.06
N LYS A 105 -5.79 16.71 -16.65
CA LYS A 105 -6.72 17.49 -17.49
C LYS A 105 -6.35 18.97 -17.58
N ALA A 106 -5.76 19.54 -16.52
CA ALA A 106 -5.41 20.96 -16.44
C ALA A 106 -4.06 21.32 -17.08
N LEU A 107 -3.11 20.37 -17.19
CA LEU A 107 -1.78 20.63 -17.75
C LEU A 107 -1.63 20.12 -19.19
N LYS A 108 -1.96 21.00 -20.15
CA LYS A 108 -1.21 21.13 -21.41
C LYS A 108 -0.03 22.10 -21.30
N SER A 109 0.18 22.78 -20.15
CA SER A 109 1.04 23.99 -20.10
C SER A 109 2.01 24.18 -18.92
N SER A 110 2.27 23.22 -18.02
CA SER A 110 3.25 23.45 -16.91
C SER A 110 4.13 22.24 -16.61
N THR A 111 5.08 22.01 -17.52
CA THR A 111 5.94 20.83 -17.59
C THR A 111 7.14 20.94 -16.62
N ALA A 112 7.57 19.78 -16.10
CA ALA A 112 8.80 19.48 -15.34
C ALA A 112 8.67 19.24 -13.83
N ARG A 113 8.25 20.20 -12.98
CA ARG A 113 8.28 19.98 -11.51
C ARG A 113 7.23 18.97 -11.01
N ASN A 114 6.15 18.78 -11.77
CA ASN A 114 5.03 17.91 -11.40
C ASN A 114 5.25 16.43 -11.80
N SER A 115 6.13 16.12 -12.75
CA SER A 115 6.27 14.76 -13.30
C SER A 115 6.94 13.79 -12.32
N ARG A 116 8.01 14.21 -11.63
CA ARG A 116 8.74 13.37 -10.67
C ARG A 116 7.91 13.07 -9.42
N THR A 117 7.24 14.08 -8.86
CA THR A 117 6.34 13.95 -7.71
C THR A 117 5.16 13.01 -8.03
N ASN A 118 4.54 13.18 -9.20
CA ASN A 118 3.46 12.31 -9.65
C ASN A 118 3.94 10.87 -9.94
N ARG A 119 5.19 10.68 -10.39
CA ARG A 119 5.78 9.34 -10.59
C ARG A 119 5.95 8.61 -9.27
N SER A 120 6.58 9.23 -8.26
CA SER A 120 6.75 8.63 -6.93
C SER A 120 5.41 8.29 -6.28
N ALA A 121 4.43 9.20 -6.36
CA ALA A 121 3.09 8.94 -5.82
C ALA A 121 2.36 7.81 -6.55
N LYS A 122 2.45 7.72 -7.88
CA LYS A 122 1.87 6.62 -8.66
C LYS A 122 2.48 5.27 -8.29
N THR A 123 3.77 5.23 -7.98
CA THR A 123 4.43 4.01 -7.48
C THR A 123 3.91 3.62 -6.11
N MET A 124 3.83 4.57 -5.16
CA MET A 124 3.25 4.33 -3.84
C MET A 124 1.80 3.82 -3.96
N MET A 125 0.98 4.43 -4.82
CA MET A 125 -0.39 3.99 -5.10
C MET A 125 -0.48 2.58 -5.70
N LEU A 126 0.49 2.17 -6.52
CA LEU A 126 0.52 0.83 -7.10
C LEU A 126 0.73 -0.24 -6.02
N PHE A 127 1.64 0.02 -5.07
CA PHE A 127 1.85 -0.86 -3.93
C PHE A 127 0.68 -0.85 -2.95
N THR A 128 0.03 0.30 -2.77
CA THR A 128 -1.23 0.40 -2.04
C THR A 128 -2.34 -0.43 -2.70
N LEU A 129 -2.42 -0.46 -4.03
CA LEU A 129 -3.38 -1.29 -4.77
C LEU A 129 -3.11 -2.79 -4.62
N ALA A 130 -1.84 -3.19 -4.58
CA ALA A 130 -1.47 -4.58 -4.26
C ALA A 130 -1.95 -5.00 -2.86
N TYR A 131 -1.80 -4.10 -1.87
CA TYR A 131 -2.35 -4.32 -0.53
C TYR A 131 -3.88 -4.46 -0.56
N PHE A 132 -4.60 -3.65 -1.35
CA PHE A 132 -6.05 -3.83 -1.54
C PHE A 132 -6.42 -5.21 -2.05
N GLY A 133 -5.72 -5.69 -3.08
CA GLY A 133 -5.96 -7.01 -3.66
C GLY A 133 -5.79 -8.16 -2.67
N GLU A 134 -4.77 -8.07 -1.80
CA GLU A 134 -4.54 -9.05 -0.74
C GLU A 134 -5.63 -9.00 0.35
N TRP A 135 -5.96 -7.80 0.84
CA TRP A 135 -6.75 -7.64 2.07
C TRP A 135 -8.27 -7.54 1.86
N ILE A 136 -8.76 -7.37 0.63
CA ILE A 136 -10.20 -7.27 0.36
C ILE A 136 -10.97 -8.53 0.77
N THR A 137 -10.37 -9.71 0.60
CA THR A 137 -11.02 -10.98 0.96
C THR A 137 -11.11 -11.17 2.47
N TYR A 138 -10.07 -10.79 3.20
CA TYR A 138 -10.09 -10.74 4.66
C TYR A 138 -11.12 -9.73 5.19
N LEU A 139 -11.25 -8.57 4.55
CA LEU A 139 -12.26 -7.57 4.92
C LEU A 139 -13.68 -8.11 4.74
N LEU A 140 -13.96 -8.76 3.61
CA LEU A 140 -15.27 -9.38 3.36
C LEU A 140 -15.56 -10.48 4.37
N TYR A 141 -14.56 -11.30 4.71
CA TYR A 141 -14.67 -12.32 5.76
C TYR A 141 -14.95 -11.71 7.14
N ALA A 142 -14.23 -10.66 7.53
CA ALA A 142 -14.43 -9.98 8.80
C ALA A 142 -15.86 -9.42 8.90
N ILE A 143 -16.35 -8.76 7.84
CA ILE A 143 -17.74 -8.26 7.78
C ILE A 143 -18.73 -9.41 7.89
N TRP A 144 -18.53 -10.49 7.13
CA TRP A 144 -19.40 -11.67 7.19
C TRP A 144 -19.47 -12.23 8.61
N SER A 145 -18.32 -12.37 9.27
CA SER A 145 -18.20 -12.96 10.61
C SER A 145 -18.97 -12.21 11.71
N ILE A 146 -19.33 -10.94 11.48
CA ILE A 146 -20.17 -10.15 12.39
C ILE A 146 -21.64 -10.59 12.29
N PHE A 147 -22.11 -10.99 11.10
CA PHE A 147 -23.51 -11.34 10.86
C PHE A 147 -23.79 -12.82 11.04
N SER A 148 -22.83 -13.68 10.67
CA SER A 148 -23.00 -15.14 10.77
C SER A 148 -21.66 -15.86 10.80
N THR A 149 -21.66 -17.08 11.30
CA THR A 149 -20.48 -17.96 11.30
C THR A 149 -20.09 -18.34 9.86
N PRO A 150 -18.92 -17.90 9.35
CA PRO A 150 -18.52 -18.19 7.98
C PRO A 150 -18.21 -19.68 7.78
N HIS A 151 -18.50 -20.19 6.58
CA HIS A 151 -18.20 -21.59 6.25
C HIS A 151 -16.69 -21.85 6.23
N VAL A 152 -16.24 -23.03 6.64
CA VAL A 152 -14.80 -23.38 6.76
C VAL A 152 -14.04 -23.17 5.44
N VAL A 153 -14.67 -23.44 4.30
CA VAL A 153 -14.07 -23.19 2.96
C VAL A 153 -13.69 -21.72 2.75
N SER A 154 -14.47 -20.78 3.29
CA SER A 154 -14.17 -19.34 3.19
C SER A 154 -12.88 -18.99 3.95
N VAL A 155 -12.62 -19.64 5.08
CA VAL A 155 -11.39 -19.45 5.86
C VAL A 155 -10.18 -19.90 5.05
N PHE A 156 -10.23 -21.07 4.41
CA PHE A 156 -9.14 -21.56 3.56
C PHE A 156 -8.84 -20.62 2.38
N LEU A 157 -9.88 -20.10 1.73
CA LEU A 157 -9.74 -19.15 0.63
C LEU A 157 -9.07 -17.85 1.11
N VAL A 158 -9.54 -17.29 2.23
CA VAL A 158 -8.99 -16.06 2.81
C VAL A 158 -7.52 -16.26 3.19
N VAL A 159 -7.20 -17.37 3.86
CA VAL A 159 -5.81 -17.69 4.25
C VAL A 159 -4.93 -17.83 3.01
N THR A 160 -5.38 -18.54 1.97
CA THR A 160 -4.60 -18.71 0.74
C THR A 160 -4.31 -17.36 0.08
N LEU A 161 -5.33 -16.52 -0.09
CA LEU A 161 -5.16 -15.21 -0.73
C LEU A 161 -4.32 -14.23 0.10
N CYS A 162 -4.46 -14.23 1.43
CA CYS A 162 -3.61 -13.42 2.30
C CYS A 162 -2.14 -13.85 2.22
N ASN A 163 -1.88 -15.15 2.08
CA ASN A 163 -0.52 -15.68 1.90
C ASN A 163 0.04 -15.43 0.50
N MET A 164 -0.80 -15.22 -0.51
CA MET A 164 -0.38 -14.83 -1.86
C MET A 164 0.10 -13.38 -1.97
N GLY A 165 0.24 -12.64 -0.85
CA GLY A 165 0.78 -11.28 -0.82
C GLY A 165 2.04 -11.09 -1.65
N GLY A 166 2.99 -12.02 -1.56
CA GLY A 166 4.24 -11.97 -2.36
C GLY A 166 3.99 -11.90 -3.87
N VAL A 167 2.96 -12.58 -4.37
CA VAL A 167 2.55 -12.54 -5.78
C VAL A 167 2.02 -11.15 -6.15
N TYR A 168 1.13 -10.58 -5.33
CA TYR A 168 0.60 -9.22 -5.57
C TYR A 168 1.70 -8.17 -5.60
N TYR A 169 2.64 -8.22 -4.64
CA TYR A 169 3.78 -7.30 -4.59
C TYR A 169 4.76 -7.51 -5.74
N CYS A 170 5.01 -8.75 -6.15
CA CYS A 170 5.81 -9.06 -7.34
C CYS A 170 5.17 -8.47 -8.61
N MET A 171 3.86 -8.66 -8.79
CA MET A 171 3.13 -8.07 -9.92
C MET A 171 3.21 -6.54 -9.93
N ALA A 172 3.03 -5.89 -8.78
CA ALA A 172 3.21 -4.45 -8.66
C ALA A 172 4.63 -4.00 -9.03
N TYR A 173 5.65 -4.73 -8.57
CA TYR A 173 7.04 -4.46 -8.89
C TYR A 173 7.33 -4.61 -10.39
N LEU A 174 6.84 -5.67 -11.05
CA LEU A 174 7.00 -5.87 -12.48
C LEU A 174 6.34 -4.75 -13.30
N VAL A 175 5.14 -4.32 -12.90
CA VAL A 175 4.45 -3.18 -13.53
C VAL A 175 5.25 -1.89 -13.35
N PHE A 176 5.81 -1.65 -12.16
CA PHE A 176 6.68 -0.52 -11.88
C PHE A 176 7.93 -0.56 -12.77
N LYS A 177 8.69 -1.66 -12.78
CA LYS A 177 9.90 -1.84 -13.58
C LYS A 177 9.65 -1.61 -15.07
N LYS A 178 8.53 -2.13 -15.60
CA LYS A 178 8.13 -1.92 -16.99
C LYS A 178 7.78 -0.47 -17.32
N ARG A 179 7.30 0.32 -16.35
CA ARG A 179 7.02 1.75 -16.54
C ARG A 179 8.31 2.57 -16.51
N GLU A 180 9.27 2.18 -15.69
CA GLU A 180 10.58 2.83 -15.63
C GLU A 180 11.34 2.65 -16.93
N SER A 181 11.47 1.41 -17.42
CA SER A 181 12.20 1.12 -18.66
C SER A 181 11.64 1.87 -19.87
N LYS A 182 10.32 2.03 -19.97
CA LYS A 182 9.68 2.84 -21.02
C LYS A 182 10.03 4.32 -20.92
N THR A 183 10.11 4.86 -19.70
CA THR A 183 10.41 6.28 -19.48
C THR A 183 11.88 6.58 -19.82
N ASP A 184 12.77 5.66 -19.47
CA ASP A 184 14.20 5.80 -19.74
C ASP A 184 14.47 5.71 -21.25
N ALA A 185 13.83 4.77 -21.96
CA ALA A 185 13.89 4.67 -23.42
C ALA A 185 13.45 5.96 -24.12
N GLN A 186 12.32 6.56 -23.71
CA GLN A 186 11.85 7.84 -24.25
C GLN A 186 12.80 9.01 -23.95
N THR A 187 13.45 8.99 -22.78
CA THR A 187 14.41 10.05 -22.41
C THR A 187 15.64 10.00 -23.31
N ILE A 188 16.15 8.80 -23.60
CA ILE A 188 17.29 8.58 -24.50
C ILE A 188 16.92 9.01 -25.93
N GLU A 189 15.75 8.60 -26.44
CA GLU A 189 15.27 8.98 -27.77
C GLU A 189 15.18 10.51 -27.94
N ASN A 190 14.59 11.20 -26.96
CA ASN A 190 14.48 12.66 -26.96
C ASN A 190 15.84 13.38 -26.88
N ALA A 191 16.79 12.81 -26.13
CA ALA A 191 18.15 13.34 -26.04
C ALA A 191 18.88 13.22 -27.39
N SER A 192 18.79 12.06 -28.04
CA SER A 192 19.35 11.82 -29.37
C SER A 192 18.73 12.74 -30.44
N ALA A 193 17.41 12.94 -30.42
CA ALA A 193 16.72 13.85 -31.34
C ALA A 193 17.17 15.31 -31.17
N ASN A 194 17.39 15.75 -29.92
CA ASN A 194 17.90 17.10 -29.64
C ASN A 194 19.34 17.30 -30.11
N ILE A 195 20.20 16.27 -30.05
CA ILE A 195 21.58 16.34 -30.54
C ILE A 195 21.60 16.50 -32.06
N VAL A 196 20.76 15.75 -32.79
CA VAL A 196 20.62 15.86 -34.24
C VAL A 196 20.13 17.25 -34.66
N HIS A 197 19.18 17.83 -33.93
CA HIS A 197 18.68 19.18 -34.20
C HIS A 197 19.67 20.32 -33.87
N LYS A 198 20.63 20.07 -32.96
CA LYS A 198 21.66 21.05 -32.57
C LYS A 198 22.95 20.96 -33.39
N SER A 199 22.98 20.16 -34.45
CA SER A 199 24.03 20.21 -35.47
C SER A 199 23.63 21.19 -36.57
N PRO A 200 23.90 22.51 -36.45
CA PRO A 200 23.82 23.39 -37.60
C PRO A 200 24.87 22.93 -38.62
N SER A 201 24.44 22.89 -39.88
CA SER A 201 25.25 23.05 -41.08
C SER A 201 26.59 23.75 -40.79
N THR A 202 27.65 22.96 -40.63
CA THR A 202 29.00 23.45 -40.91
C THR A 202 29.40 22.80 -42.23
N GLN A 203 29.75 23.68 -43.18
CA GLN A 203 30.35 23.42 -44.50
C GLN A 203 29.39 23.29 -45.69
N GLU A 204 28.81 24.44 -46.09
CA GLU A 204 28.92 24.89 -47.48
C GLU A 204 30.22 25.70 -47.66
N SER A 205 30.64 25.79 -48.92
CA SER A 205 31.81 26.43 -49.55
C SER A 205 33.14 25.69 -49.50
#